data_AF-A0A972XJQ7-F1
#
_entry.id   AF-A0A972XJQ7-F1
#
_cell.length_a   1.000
_cell.length_b   1.000
_cell.length_c   1.000
_cell.angle_alpha   90.00
_cell.angle_beta   90.00
_cell.angle_gamma   90.00
#
_symmetry.space_group_name_H-M   'P 1'
#
loop_
_entity.id
_entity.type
_entity.pdbx_description
1 polymer ?
#
loop_
_entity_poly.entity_id
_entity_poly.type
_entity_poly.pdbx_seq_one_letter_code
_entity_poly.pdbx_strand_id
1 'polypeptide(L)'
;MSNETHKLIIYQMMFHLWGNTTTNPQKNGNSITNGTTKFNDVSNKALKVLHDKGFTHLYTTGIIEHATKEDYSKYGCSLDHPSIVKGSCG
;
A
#
# COMPACT_ATOMS: atom_id res chain seq x y z
N MET A 1 -34.49 8.62 19.23
CA MET A 1 -33.37 8.58 18.27
C MET A 1 -33.23 7.12 17.86
N SER A 2 -33.43 6.79 16.58
CA SER A 2 -33.23 5.43 16.10
C SER A 2 -31.75 5.09 16.25
N ASN A 3 -31.44 4.01 16.97
CA ASN A 3 -30.12 3.40 16.96
C ASN A 3 -29.94 2.70 15.60
N GLU A 4 -29.79 3.47 14.52
CA GLU A 4 -29.38 2.89 13.25
C GLU A 4 -27.94 2.43 13.39
N THR A 5 -27.77 1.12 13.50
CA THR A 5 -26.48 0.47 13.50
C THR A 5 -25.93 0.58 12.08
N HIS A 6 -25.04 1.55 11.84
CA HIS A 6 -24.46 1.75 10.54
C HIS A 6 -23.65 0.51 10.13
N LYS A 7 -24.11 -0.21 9.10
CA LYS A 7 -23.46 -1.44 8.63
C LYS A 7 -22.08 -1.11 8.09
N LEU A 8 -21.04 -1.61 8.74
CA LEU A 8 -19.66 -1.46 8.28
C LEU A 8 -19.38 -2.40 7.12
N ILE A 9 -18.91 -1.86 6.00
CA ILE A 9 -18.48 -2.63 4.82
C ILE A 9 -17.05 -2.20 4.53
N ILE A 10 -16.10 -3.07 4.86
CA ILE A 10 -14.66 -2.77 4.85
C ILE A 10 -14.05 -3.31 3.57
N TYR A 11 -13.33 -2.44 2.84
CA TYR A 11 -12.50 -2.85 1.72
C TYR A 11 -11.05 -3.05 2.20
N GLN A 12 -10.59 -4.31 2.25
CA GLN A 12 -9.19 -4.59 2.53
C GLN A 12 -8.34 -4.33 1.29
N MET A 13 -7.46 -3.34 1.39
CA MET A 13 -6.58 -2.90 0.31
C MET A 13 -5.14 -3.36 0.60
N MET A 14 -4.55 -4.09 -0.32
CA MET A 14 -3.11 -4.37 -0.32
C MET A 14 -2.38 -3.17 -0.95
N PHE A 15 -1.85 -2.28 -0.12
CA PHE A 15 -1.36 -0.97 -0.58
C PHE A 15 -0.26 -1.12 -1.63
N HIS A 16 0.71 -2.01 -1.41
CA HIS A 16 1.85 -2.25 -2.32
C HIS A 16 1.47 -2.59 -3.78
N LEU A 17 0.28 -3.12 -4.03
CA LEU A 17 -0.15 -3.58 -5.37
C LEU A 17 -1.16 -2.65 -6.03
N TRP A 18 -1.85 -1.82 -5.26
CA TRP A 18 -3.01 -1.07 -5.73
C TRP A 18 -2.74 -0.14 -6.92
N GLY A 19 -1.68 0.68 -6.81
CA GLY A 19 -1.34 1.71 -7.80
C GLY A 19 -0.15 1.34 -8.69
N ASN A 20 0.45 0.16 -8.48
CA ASN A 20 1.62 -0.23 -9.24
C ASN A 20 1.22 -0.62 -10.68
N THR A 21 1.68 0.16 -11.66
CA THR A 21 1.39 -0.04 -13.09
C THR A 21 2.49 -0.80 -13.82
N THR A 22 3.53 -1.24 -13.10
CA THR A 22 4.65 -1.99 -13.70
C THR A 22 4.17 -3.34 -14.22
N THR A 23 4.31 -3.57 -15.53
CA THR A 23 3.85 -4.82 -16.17
C THR A 23 4.88 -5.94 -16.10
N ASN A 24 6.17 -5.60 -15.99
CA ASN A 24 7.28 -6.55 -16.08
C ASN A 24 8.22 -6.43 -14.86
N PRO A 25 7.76 -6.78 -13.65
CA PRO A 25 8.61 -6.75 -12.46
C PRO A 25 9.76 -7.77 -12.59
N GLN A 26 10.95 -7.37 -12.14
CA GLN A 26 12.14 -8.22 -12.12
C GLN A 26 12.26 -8.94 -10.78
N LYS A 27 12.56 -10.24 -10.79
CA LYS A 27 12.81 -11.00 -9.56
C LYS A 27 13.98 -10.39 -8.79
N ASN A 28 13.79 -10.14 -7.49
CA ASN A 28 14.74 -9.46 -6.62
C ASN A 28 15.13 -8.05 -7.10
N GLY A 29 14.19 -7.35 -7.74
CA GLY A 29 14.38 -5.97 -8.19
C GLY A 29 14.38 -4.95 -7.04
N ASN A 30 14.23 -3.69 -7.40
CA ASN A 30 14.11 -2.59 -6.44
C ASN A 30 12.84 -1.78 -6.73
N SER A 31 12.51 -0.88 -5.80
CA SER A 31 11.30 -0.04 -5.92
C SER A 31 11.26 0.85 -7.16
N ILE A 32 12.41 1.18 -7.77
CA ILE A 32 12.49 1.97 -9.01
C ILE A 32 12.15 1.11 -10.23
N THR A 33 12.68 -0.11 -10.31
CA THR A 33 12.45 -1.02 -11.44
C THR A 33 11.07 -1.66 -11.40
N ASN A 34 10.61 -2.06 -10.21
CA ASN A 34 9.40 -2.85 -10.05
C ASN A 34 8.18 -2.02 -9.69
N GLY A 35 8.40 -0.74 -9.38
CA GLY A 35 7.37 0.16 -8.88
C GLY A 35 6.87 -0.23 -7.49
N THR A 36 6.24 0.73 -6.84
CA THR A 36 5.48 0.51 -5.62
C THR A 36 4.40 1.57 -5.56
N THR A 37 3.24 1.21 -5.02
CA THR A 37 2.17 2.17 -4.81
C THR A 37 2.60 3.28 -3.85
N LYS A 38 2.19 4.50 -4.15
CA LYS A 38 2.28 5.69 -3.30
C LYS A 38 0.88 6.16 -2.93
N PHE A 39 0.77 6.98 -1.90
CA PHE A 39 -0.51 7.57 -1.49
C PHE A 39 -1.20 8.34 -2.61
N ASN A 40 -0.42 8.99 -3.48
CA ASN A 40 -0.95 9.71 -4.64
C ASN A 40 -1.65 8.81 -5.66
N ASP A 41 -1.39 7.50 -5.66
CA ASP A 41 -2.07 6.56 -6.56
C ASP A 41 -3.49 6.21 -6.08
N VAL A 42 -3.80 6.47 -4.80
CA VAL A 42 -5.15 6.34 -4.25
C VAL A 42 -5.94 7.61 -4.58
N SER A 43 -6.40 7.69 -5.82
CA SER A 43 -7.09 8.88 -6.33
C SER A 43 -8.50 9.08 -5.73
N ASN A 44 -8.94 10.33 -5.64
CA ASN A 44 -10.32 10.70 -5.28
C ASN A 44 -11.37 10.00 -6.17
N LYS A 45 -11.05 9.80 -7.46
CA LYS A 45 -11.91 9.07 -8.40
C LYS A 45 -12.10 7.63 -7.94
N ALA A 46 -11.02 6.95 -7.56
CA ALA A 46 -11.10 5.57 -7.09
C ALA A 46 -11.84 5.45 -5.75
N LEU A 47 -11.60 6.37 -4.81
CA LEU A 47 -12.32 6.44 -3.55
C LEU A 47 -13.83 6.65 -3.76
N LYS A 48 -14.20 7.54 -4.69
CA LYS A 48 -15.60 7.75 -5.06
C LYS A 48 -16.24 6.47 -5.62
N VAL A 49 -15.56 5.75 -6.49
CA VAL A 49 -16.06 4.47 -7.03
C VAL A 49 -16.23 3.42 -5.93
N LEU A 50 -15.33 3.34 -4.95
CA LEU A 50 -15.46 2.44 -3.81
C LEU A 50 -16.66 2.82 -2.93
N HIS A 51 -16.84 4.11 -2.66
CA HIS A 51 -17.99 4.62 -1.93
C HIS A 51 -19.31 4.32 -2.66
N ASP A 52 -19.37 4.58 -3.97
CA ASP A 52 -20.57 4.34 -4.80
C ASP A 52 -20.89 2.83 -4.92
N LYS A 53 -19.90 1.95 -4.66
CA LYS A 53 -20.08 0.48 -4.54
C LYS A 53 -20.56 0.05 -3.14
N GLY A 54 -20.70 0.97 -2.19
CA GLY A 54 -21.19 0.71 -0.84
C GLY A 54 -20.10 0.37 0.19
N PHE A 55 -18.81 0.52 -0.14
CA PHE A 55 -17.76 0.41 0.88
C PHE A 55 -17.74 1.65 1.75
N THR A 56 -17.71 1.45 3.08
CA THR A 56 -17.74 2.54 4.05
C THR A 56 -16.37 2.83 4.65
N HIS A 57 -15.47 1.84 4.67
CA HIS A 57 -14.14 1.96 5.29
C HIS A 57 -13.08 1.27 4.44
N LEU A 58 -11.85 1.79 4.49
CA LEU A 58 -10.68 1.14 3.92
C LEU A 58 -9.83 0.53 5.03
N TYR A 59 -9.43 -0.73 4.86
CA TYR A 59 -8.41 -1.36 5.67
C TYR A 59 -7.15 -1.56 4.83
N THR A 60 -6.22 -0.61 4.95
CA THR A 60 -4.98 -0.59 4.16
C THR A 60 -3.88 -1.38 4.85
N THR A 61 -3.40 -2.44 4.18
CA THR A 61 -2.32 -3.29 4.69
C THR A 61 -0.99 -2.88 4.07
N GLY A 62 0.06 -2.83 4.89
CA GLY A 62 1.44 -2.56 4.45
C GLY A 62 1.77 -1.08 4.23
N ILE A 63 1.19 -0.18 5.03
CA ILE A 63 1.53 1.26 5.02
C ILE A 63 2.69 1.59 5.98
N ILE A 64 2.70 0.97 7.16
CA ILE A 64 3.72 1.23 8.17
C ILE A 64 5.09 0.80 7.62
N GLU A 65 6.14 1.49 8.03
CA GLU A 65 7.52 1.13 7.70
C GLU A 65 7.78 -0.34 8.10
N HIS A 66 8.23 -1.12 7.12
CA HIS A 66 8.67 -2.49 7.29
C HIS A 66 10.17 -2.55 6.98
N ALA A 67 10.86 -3.56 7.53
CA ALA A 67 12.26 -3.80 7.21
C ALA A 67 12.45 -3.92 5.67
N THR A 68 13.39 -3.14 5.11
CA THR A 68 13.54 -2.91 3.67
C THR A 68 15.01 -2.93 3.25
N LYS A 69 15.31 -3.27 1.99
CA LYS A 69 16.68 -3.17 1.44
C LYS A 69 16.93 -1.83 0.76
N GLU A 70 15.90 -1.02 0.62
CA GLU A 70 15.94 0.29 0.00
C GLU A 70 16.43 1.36 0.98
N ASP A 71 17.27 2.28 0.50
CA ASP A 71 17.76 3.39 1.31
C ASP A 71 16.72 4.53 1.34
N TYR A 72 16.04 4.63 2.48
CA TYR A 72 15.12 5.72 2.81
C TYR A 72 15.67 6.66 3.89
N SER A 73 16.98 6.70 4.11
CA SER A 73 17.63 7.58 5.10
C SER A 73 17.29 9.07 4.94
N LYS A 74 17.07 9.52 3.69
CA LYS A 74 16.56 10.87 3.38
C LYS A 74 15.20 11.20 4.00
N TYR A 75 14.42 10.20 4.40
CA TYR A 75 13.12 10.34 5.05
C TYR A 75 13.17 10.00 6.55
N GLY A 76 14.36 9.75 7.11
CA GLY A 76 14.55 9.42 8.53
C GLY A 76 14.51 7.94 8.87
N CYS A 77 14.39 7.04 7.88
CA CYS A 77 14.44 5.60 8.07
C CYS A 77 15.88 5.12 8.24
N SER A 78 16.16 4.30 9.26
CA SER A 78 17.48 3.69 9.42
C SER A 78 17.67 2.55 8.43
N LEU A 79 18.92 2.28 8.03
CA LEU A 79 19.21 1.11 7.20
C LEU A 79 19.00 -0.17 8.00
N ASP A 80 18.21 -1.10 7.45
CA ASP A 80 17.97 -2.39 8.05
C ASP A 80 19.10 -3.38 7.78
N HIS A 81 19.34 -4.29 8.73
CA HIS A 81 20.30 -5.36 8.53
C HIS A 81 19.78 -6.36 7.48
N PRO A 82 20.57 -6.78 6.48
CA PRO A 82 20.07 -7.63 5.39
C PRO A 82 19.44 -8.95 5.83
N SER A 83 19.83 -9.49 6.99
CA SER A 83 19.28 -10.75 7.53
C SER A 83 17.88 -10.63 8.14
N ILE A 84 17.41 -9.42 8.48
CA ILE A 84 16.06 -9.21 9.03
C ILE A 84 15.04 -8.91 7.92
N VAL A 85 15.53 -8.52 6.74
CA VAL A 85 14.69 -8.18 5.59
C VAL A 85 14.21 -9.45 4.90
N LYS A 86 12.89 -9.62 4.82
CA LYS A 86 12.24 -10.84 4.32
C LYS A 86 12.30 -11.02 2.79
N GLY A 87 12.69 -10.00 2.04
CA GLY A 87 12.77 -10.04 0.57
C GLY A 87 13.14 -8.69 -0.03
N SER A 88 13.50 -8.68 -1.32
CA SER A 88 13.63 -7.44 -2.10
C SER A 88 12.29 -7.09 -2.79
N CYS A 89 12.20 -5.91 -3.41
CA CYS A 89 11.01 -5.53 -4.15
C CYS A 89 10.85 -6.42 -5.41
N GLY A 90 9.78 -7.22 -5.47
CA GLY A 90 9.38 -8.07 -6.61
C GLY A 90 10.04 -9.43 -6.70
#